data_AF-A0A2M8PUQ8-F1
#
_entry.id   AF-A0A2M8PUQ8-F1
#
_cell.length_a   1.000
_cell.length_b   1.000
_cell.length_c   1.000
_cell.angle_alpha   90.00
_cell.angle_beta   90.00
_cell.angle_gamma   90.00
#
_symmetry.space_group_name_H-M   'P 1'
#
loop_
_entity.id
_entity.type
_entity.pdbx_description
1 polymer ?
#
loop_
_entity_poly.entity_id
_entity_poly.type
_entity_poly.pdbx_seq_one_letter_code
_entity_poly.pdbx_strand_id
1 'polypeptide(L)'
;MLAPLILSKHTPTKGEHLMSNGIDRKKFLQLGGLGLGLGAVGAGLSGNRLTNVSSVSLASPHAATLPNNLHQEVDWQQIDRDHEAKVQTFIENIGQDPDFWRQPLEFTMDGDTKVFEITCSEVMWETEPGKVFAAFAYNGLVPGPEIRVTEGDSLRFIVHNEMNQSTSIHWHGVDVPNSQDGVPFVTQPVIEPGATFTYEFVAPNPGSHMYHAHHNSLEQVVGGLLGAFIIEPKDKRNEPVVDGEFTMILNDSFLGFTINGKSFPYTQPLTAKVGERIRIRYMNEGLMIHPMHLHGMPQRVIAKDGYYLPAPYFVDTLNIAPGERYDVIVEAREAGIWAFHCHILTHVETRQGLFGMVTPLIIEE
;
A
#
# COMPACT_ATOMS: atom_id res chain seq x y z
N MET A 1 -44.56 -1.54 35.71
CA MET A 1 -43.28 -0.81 35.87
C MET A 1 -42.26 -1.78 36.45
N LEU A 2 -41.25 -2.15 35.67
CA LEU A 2 -39.88 -2.54 36.07
C LEU A 2 -39.22 -3.22 34.86
N ALA A 3 -38.23 -2.55 34.28
CA ALA A 3 -37.41 -3.01 33.17
C ALA A 3 -36.29 -3.94 33.68
N PRO A 4 -35.78 -4.89 32.87
CA PRO A 4 -34.51 -5.54 33.16
C PRO A 4 -33.35 -4.76 32.55
N LEU A 5 -32.32 -4.55 33.38
CA LEU A 5 -30.99 -4.05 33.01
C LEU A 5 -30.35 -4.92 31.92
N ILE A 6 -29.97 -4.31 30.81
CA ILE A 6 -29.01 -4.87 29.86
C ILE A 6 -27.62 -4.46 30.35
N LEU A 7 -26.87 -5.40 30.92
CA LEU A 7 -25.43 -5.22 31.13
C LEU A 7 -24.72 -5.38 29.77
N SER A 8 -24.38 -4.26 29.14
CA SER A 8 -23.35 -4.20 28.12
C SER A 8 -22.00 -4.53 28.78
N LYS A 9 -21.48 -5.73 28.52
CA LYS A 9 -20.08 -6.05 28.81
C LYS A 9 -19.25 -5.57 27.63
N HIS A 10 -18.83 -4.31 27.72
CA HIS A 10 -17.74 -3.78 26.90
C HIS A 10 -16.48 -4.56 27.27
N THR A 11 -16.06 -5.45 26.38
CA THR A 11 -14.80 -6.20 26.52
C THR A 11 -13.77 -5.40 25.75
N PRO A 12 -12.77 -4.79 26.39
CA PRO A 12 -11.77 -4.00 25.69
C PRO A 12 -10.92 -4.94 24.84
N THR A 13 -10.97 -4.77 23.52
CA THR A 13 -10.06 -5.41 22.58
C THR A 13 -8.67 -4.82 22.82
N LYS A 14 -7.70 -5.67 23.19
CA LYS A 14 -6.28 -5.33 23.16
C LYS A 14 -5.89 -5.01 21.72
N GLY A 15 -5.97 -3.73 21.36
CA GLY A 15 -5.67 -3.18 20.03
C GLY A 15 -5.61 -1.65 20.00
N GLU A 16 -5.89 -0.96 21.11
CA GLU A 16 -5.81 0.51 21.24
C GLU A 16 -4.38 1.04 21.42
N HIS A 17 -3.39 0.43 20.76
CA HIS A 17 -2.01 0.95 20.74
C HIS A 17 -1.49 1.34 19.35
N LEU A 18 -2.35 1.36 18.33
CA LEU A 18 -2.08 2.09 17.11
C LEU A 18 -2.51 3.55 17.35
N MET A 19 -1.65 4.50 16.98
CA MET A 19 -1.70 5.94 17.29
C MET A 19 -0.98 6.29 18.60
N SER A 20 0.33 6.02 18.66
CA SER A 20 1.19 6.95 19.40
C SER A 20 1.10 8.31 18.69
N ASN A 21 0.88 9.37 19.46
CA ASN A 21 0.84 10.76 18.98
C ASN A 21 1.95 10.98 17.95
N GLY A 22 1.53 11.37 16.73
CA GLY A 22 2.34 11.38 15.52
C GLY A 22 3.74 11.96 15.72
N ILE A 23 4.70 11.39 15.00
CA ILE A 23 6.05 11.90 14.90
C ILE A 23 5.97 13.32 14.34
N ASP A 24 6.02 14.33 15.21
CA ASP A 24 6.13 15.73 14.79
C ASP A 24 7.52 15.95 14.17
N ARG A 25 7.60 16.92 13.25
CA ARG A 25 8.80 17.37 12.53
C ARG A 25 10.06 17.41 13.40
N LYS A 26 9.93 17.85 14.65
CA LYS A 26 11.05 17.94 15.59
C LYS A 26 11.68 16.59 15.91
N LYS A 27 10.87 15.53 16.10
CA LYS A 27 11.36 14.17 16.35
C LYS A 27 11.99 13.56 15.09
N PHE A 28 11.38 13.79 13.93
CA PHE A 28 11.95 13.34 12.64
C PHE A 28 13.37 13.92 12.43
N LEU A 29 13.54 15.23 12.62
CA LEU A 29 14.86 15.86 12.50
C LEU A 29 15.88 15.38 13.55
N GLN A 30 15.43 15.04 14.76
CA GLN A 30 16.28 14.50 15.81
C GLN A 30 16.80 13.10 15.47
N LEU A 31 15.95 12.22 14.96
CA LEU A 31 16.32 10.86 14.54
C LEU A 31 17.15 10.87 13.24
N GLY A 32 16.89 11.81 12.33
CA GLY A 32 17.61 11.94 11.05
C GLY A 32 19.01 12.57 11.15
N GLY A 33 19.46 12.98 12.34
CA GLY A 33 20.81 13.53 12.55
C GLY A 33 21.08 14.90 11.90
N LEU A 34 20.08 15.58 11.34
CA LEU A 34 20.22 16.90 10.72
C LEU A 34 20.13 18.01 11.78
N GLY A 35 21.20 18.11 12.58
CA GLY A 35 21.52 19.31 13.32
C GLY A 35 22.00 20.42 12.37
N LEU A 36 21.38 21.60 12.45
CA LEU A 36 21.77 22.84 11.79
C LEU A 36 23.31 23.05 11.79
N GLY A 37 23.95 23.14 10.63
CA GLY A 37 25.40 23.30 10.54
C GLY A 37 25.95 23.70 9.16
N LEU A 38 25.83 24.99 8.85
CA LEU A 38 26.73 25.86 8.03
C LEU A 38 27.90 25.22 7.25
N GLY A 39 28.05 25.62 5.98
CA GLY A 39 29.37 25.95 5.44
C GLY A 39 29.65 25.54 3.99
N ALA A 40 29.44 26.47 3.07
CA ALA A 40 29.99 26.41 1.72
C ALA A 40 31.53 26.37 1.73
N VAL A 41 32.13 25.46 0.98
CA VAL A 41 33.49 25.62 0.42
C VAL A 41 33.53 24.97 -0.97
N GLY A 42 33.64 25.80 -1.99
CA GLY A 42 33.89 25.35 -3.37
C GLY A 42 35.37 25.02 -3.61
N ALA A 43 35.61 24.09 -4.52
CA ALA A 43 36.88 23.95 -5.24
C ALA A 43 36.62 23.27 -6.59
N GLY A 44 37.02 23.94 -7.67
CA GLY A 44 36.76 23.53 -9.04
C GLY A 44 37.66 22.42 -9.54
N LEU A 45 37.24 21.76 -10.64
CA LEU A 45 38.11 20.93 -11.45
C LEU A 45 37.81 21.11 -12.95
N SER A 46 38.90 21.21 -13.69
CA SER A 46 39.00 21.46 -15.12
C SER A 46 38.51 20.27 -15.95
N GLY A 47 37.88 20.59 -17.07
CA GLY A 47 37.31 19.60 -17.98
C GLY A 47 38.34 18.74 -18.71
N ASN A 48 37.84 17.64 -19.25
CA ASN A 48 38.30 17.13 -20.53
C ASN A 48 37.14 16.44 -21.27
N ARG A 49 36.93 16.88 -22.52
CA ARG A 49 36.01 16.29 -23.49
C ARG A 49 36.58 14.98 -24.01
N LEU A 50 35.74 13.96 -24.14
CA LEU A 50 35.94 12.88 -25.10
C LEU A 50 34.63 12.58 -25.85
N THR A 51 34.83 12.11 -27.07
CA THR A 51 34.01 12.27 -28.28
C THR A 51 32.94 11.20 -28.48
N ASN A 52 31.89 11.59 -29.22
CA ASN A 52 30.77 10.81 -29.74
C ASN A 52 31.14 9.46 -30.36
N VAL A 53 30.29 8.46 -30.11
CA VAL A 53 30.05 7.32 -31.02
C VAL A 53 28.54 7.17 -31.19
N SER A 54 28.09 7.11 -32.43
CA SER A 54 26.66 7.06 -32.81
C SER A 54 26.19 5.66 -33.19
N SER A 55 24.87 5.47 -33.01
CA SER A 55 23.94 4.49 -33.64
C SER A 55 23.92 3.06 -33.05
N VAL A 56 22.79 2.35 -32.91
CA VAL A 56 21.60 2.20 -33.78
C VAL A 56 20.34 1.97 -32.93
N SER A 57 19.19 2.51 -33.38
CA SER A 57 17.87 2.36 -32.74
C SER A 57 17.08 1.19 -33.34
N LEU A 58 16.56 0.31 -32.48
CA LEU A 58 15.48 -0.64 -32.77
C LEU A 58 14.33 -0.32 -31.82
N ALA A 59 13.23 0.22 -32.33
CA ALA A 59 12.07 0.60 -31.54
C ALA A 59 11.20 -0.63 -31.19
N SER A 60 10.88 -0.80 -29.90
CA SER A 60 9.81 -1.67 -29.38
C SER A 60 8.84 -0.81 -28.56
N PRO A 61 7.52 -1.07 -28.58
CA PRO A 61 6.51 -0.12 -28.10
C PRO A 61 6.24 -0.16 -26.58
N HIS A 62 7.20 -0.55 -25.73
CA HIS A 62 7.06 -0.58 -24.26
C HIS A 62 8.23 0.07 -23.50
N ALA A 63 9.05 0.88 -24.18
CA ALA A 63 10.04 1.70 -23.48
C ALA A 63 9.34 2.94 -22.92
N ALA A 64 9.28 3.07 -21.59
CA ALA A 64 9.14 4.38 -20.98
C ALA A 64 10.16 5.30 -21.65
N THR A 65 9.68 6.34 -22.33
CA THR A 65 10.53 7.32 -22.99
C THR A 65 11.36 7.98 -21.89
N LEU A 66 12.60 7.53 -21.70
CA LEU A 66 13.58 8.28 -20.92
C LEU A 66 13.58 9.69 -21.51
N PRO A 67 13.32 10.75 -20.73
CA PRO A 67 13.36 12.10 -21.27
C PRO A 67 14.75 12.31 -21.88
N ASN A 68 14.77 12.79 -23.13
CA ASN A 68 15.96 13.05 -23.97
C ASN A 68 16.96 14.07 -23.36
N ASN A 69 16.84 14.37 -22.07
CA ASN A 69 17.52 15.45 -21.34
C ASN A 69 18.50 14.93 -20.28
N LEU A 70 18.99 13.68 -20.37
CA LEU A 70 20.10 13.23 -19.51
C LEU A 70 21.37 14.10 -19.66
N HIS A 71 21.46 14.89 -20.74
CA HIS A 71 22.55 15.82 -21.02
C HIS A 71 22.17 17.31 -20.98
N GLN A 72 20.98 17.69 -20.51
CA GLN A 72 20.74 19.10 -20.19
C GLN A 72 21.60 19.48 -18.99
N GLU A 73 22.41 20.53 -19.13
CA GLU A 73 23.09 21.20 -18.02
C GLU A 73 22.00 21.69 -17.06
N VAL A 74 21.78 20.94 -15.99
CA VAL A 74 20.93 21.35 -14.88
C VAL A 74 21.87 21.76 -13.76
N ASP A 75 21.61 22.91 -13.16
CA ASP A 75 22.30 23.37 -11.96
C ASP A 75 22.15 22.31 -10.86
N TRP A 76 23.25 21.70 -10.43
CA TRP A 76 23.23 20.68 -9.36
C TRP A 76 22.66 21.26 -8.07
N GLN A 77 22.80 22.57 -7.84
CA GLN A 77 22.25 23.24 -6.67
C GLN A 77 20.72 23.31 -6.76
N GLN A 78 20.17 23.36 -7.98
CA GLN A 78 18.73 23.25 -8.19
C GLN A 78 18.23 21.83 -7.91
N ILE A 79 18.97 20.81 -8.35
CA ILE A 79 18.65 19.41 -8.06
C ILE A 79 18.62 19.19 -6.54
N ASP A 80 19.66 19.63 -5.83
CA ASP A 80 19.71 19.51 -4.36
C ASP A 80 18.53 20.23 -3.69
N ARG A 81 18.20 21.45 -4.13
CA ARG A 81 17.02 22.19 -3.62
C ARG A 81 15.71 21.46 -3.87
N ASP A 82 15.53 20.88 -5.06
CA ASP A 82 14.31 20.13 -5.41
C ASP A 82 14.17 18.87 -4.56
N HIS A 83 15.28 18.14 -4.37
CA HIS A 83 15.32 16.95 -3.51
C HIS A 83 15.01 17.29 -2.05
N GLU A 84 15.62 18.34 -1.51
CA GLU A 84 15.35 18.83 -0.15
C GLU A 84 13.88 19.27 0.00
N ALA A 85 13.33 19.98 -0.98
CA ALA A 85 11.93 20.42 -0.95
C ALA A 85 10.93 19.25 -0.93
N LYS A 86 11.21 18.16 -1.65
CA LYS A 86 10.39 16.94 -1.61
C LYS A 86 10.40 16.29 -0.23
N VAL A 87 11.58 16.18 0.39
CA VAL A 87 11.69 15.66 1.77
C VAL A 87 10.99 16.57 2.76
N GLN A 88 11.13 17.88 2.63
CA GLN A 88 10.45 18.84 3.52
C GLN A 88 8.92 18.76 3.39
N THR A 89 8.41 18.58 2.17
CA THR A 89 6.96 18.34 1.93
C THR A 89 6.50 17.05 2.61
N PHE A 90 7.28 15.98 2.53
CA PHE A 90 6.96 14.72 3.21
C PHE A 90 6.89 14.92 4.72
N ILE A 91 7.87 15.60 5.32
CA ILE A 91 7.90 15.88 6.76
C ILE A 91 6.66 16.67 7.20
N GLU A 92 6.21 17.63 6.40
CA GLU A 92 4.98 18.41 6.66
C GLU A 92 3.71 17.58 6.50
N ASN A 93 3.75 16.52 5.68
CA ASN A 93 2.63 15.62 5.42
C ASN A 93 2.51 14.47 6.46
N ILE A 94 3.52 14.22 7.30
CA ILE A 94 3.46 13.15 8.30
C ILE A 94 2.24 13.34 9.22
N GLY A 95 1.43 12.29 9.33
CA GLY A 95 0.24 12.25 10.19
C GLY A 95 -0.99 12.96 9.64
N GLN A 96 -0.92 13.56 8.44
CA GLN A 96 -2.10 14.16 7.79
C GLN A 96 -3.09 13.12 7.26
N ASP A 97 -2.63 11.88 7.08
CA ASP A 97 -3.45 10.71 6.73
C ASP A 97 -3.24 9.61 7.79
N PRO A 98 -3.96 9.64 8.91
CA PRO A 98 -3.78 8.68 10.00
C PRO A 98 -4.19 7.26 9.62
N ASP A 99 -5.08 7.10 8.63
CA ASP A 99 -5.62 5.81 8.22
C ASP A 99 -4.86 5.19 7.03
N PHE A 100 -3.79 5.85 6.56
CA PHE A 100 -2.98 5.46 5.39
C PHE A 100 -2.60 3.97 5.36
N TRP A 101 -2.25 3.39 6.51
CA TRP A 101 -1.79 2.00 6.61
C TRP A 101 -2.93 1.01 6.80
N ARG A 102 -4.07 1.48 7.28
CA ARG A 102 -5.21 0.63 7.62
C ARG A 102 -6.48 1.45 7.80
N GLN A 103 -7.39 1.32 6.85
CA GLN A 103 -8.73 1.85 6.96
C GLN A 103 -9.74 0.69 6.90
N PRO A 104 -10.33 0.26 8.02
CA PRO A 104 -11.20 -0.91 8.04
C PRO A 104 -12.53 -0.66 7.31
N LEU A 105 -13.05 -1.70 6.64
CA LEU A 105 -14.44 -1.72 6.22
C LEU A 105 -15.32 -2.11 7.42
N GLU A 106 -16.14 -1.17 7.87
CA GLU A 106 -17.10 -1.44 8.93
C GLU A 106 -18.21 -2.39 8.46
N PHE A 107 -18.71 -3.21 9.39
CA PHE A 107 -19.82 -4.14 9.14
C PHE A 107 -20.92 -3.97 10.18
N THR A 108 -22.11 -4.42 9.81
CA THR A 108 -23.22 -4.64 10.74
C THR A 108 -23.45 -6.13 10.93
N MET A 109 -24.18 -6.51 11.99
CA MET A 109 -24.55 -7.91 12.23
C MET A 109 -26.01 -8.13 11.82
N ASP A 110 -26.24 -9.17 11.01
CA ASP A 110 -27.56 -9.76 10.76
C ASP A 110 -27.54 -11.21 11.24
N GLY A 111 -28.09 -11.45 12.45
CA GLY A 111 -27.91 -12.74 13.14
C GLY A 111 -26.44 -13.01 13.44
N ASP A 112 -25.89 -14.08 12.87
CA ASP A 112 -24.49 -14.48 12.94
C ASP A 112 -23.67 -14.05 11.69
N THR A 113 -24.30 -13.37 10.73
CA THR A 113 -23.65 -12.89 9.51
C THR A 113 -23.13 -11.46 9.69
N LYS A 114 -21.87 -11.24 9.29
CA LYS A 114 -21.29 -9.91 9.12
C LYS A 114 -21.68 -9.36 7.76
N VAL A 115 -22.37 -8.22 7.75
CA VAL A 115 -22.87 -7.56 6.54
C VAL A 115 -22.04 -6.32 6.26
N PHE A 116 -21.40 -6.30 5.10
CA PHE A 116 -20.58 -5.21 4.59
C PHE A 116 -21.28 -4.52 3.41
N GLU A 117 -21.20 -3.20 3.37
CA GLU A 117 -21.70 -2.38 2.27
C GLU A 117 -20.52 -1.82 1.48
N ILE A 118 -20.43 -2.18 0.20
CA ILE A 118 -19.39 -1.73 -0.72
C ILE A 118 -20.03 -0.89 -1.81
N THR A 119 -19.56 0.34 -2.00
CA THR A 119 -20.02 1.22 -3.08
C THR A 119 -18.89 1.44 -4.07
N CYS A 120 -19.09 1.07 -5.33
CA CYS A 120 -18.16 1.37 -6.41
C CYS A 120 -18.50 2.76 -6.98
N SER A 121 -17.55 3.68 -6.98
CA SER A 121 -17.77 5.05 -7.48
C SER A 121 -16.59 5.57 -8.29
N GLU A 122 -16.84 6.56 -9.14
CA GLU A 122 -15.81 7.31 -9.87
C GLU A 122 -15.42 8.55 -9.05
N VAL A 123 -14.13 8.77 -8.83
CA VAL A 123 -13.60 9.86 -8.00
C VAL A 123 -12.43 10.58 -8.68
N MET A 124 -12.12 11.78 -8.21
CA MET A 124 -10.86 12.44 -8.52
C MET A 124 -9.88 12.18 -7.36
N TRP A 125 -8.81 11.43 -7.63
CA TRP A 125 -7.87 10.98 -6.61
C TRP A 125 -6.53 11.69 -6.76
N GLU A 126 -6.08 12.37 -5.70
CA GLU A 126 -4.77 13.01 -5.65
C GLU A 126 -3.73 12.05 -5.07
N THR A 127 -2.68 11.74 -5.83
CA THR A 127 -1.64 10.78 -5.41
C THR A 127 -0.42 11.47 -4.80
N GLU A 128 -0.12 12.70 -5.22
CA GLU A 128 0.90 13.60 -4.66
C GLU A 128 0.49 15.06 -4.95
N PRO A 129 1.12 16.09 -4.33
CA PRO A 129 0.68 17.48 -4.46
C PRO A 129 0.46 17.93 -5.91
N GLY A 130 -0.78 18.28 -6.22
CA GLY A 130 -1.20 18.78 -7.53
C GLY A 130 -1.33 17.71 -8.62
N LYS A 131 -1.11 16.42 -8.33
CA LYS A 131 -1.31 15.32 -9.27
C LYS A 131 -2.60 14.58 -8.97
N VAL A 132 -3.66 14.99 -9.65
CA VAL A 132 -5.02 14.45 -9.52
C VAL A 132 -5.38 13.62 -10.75
N PHE A 133 -5.90 12.43 -10.53
CA PHE A 133 -6.29 11.47 -11.56
C PHE A 133 -7.78 11.16 -11.46
N ALA A 134 -8.42 10.86 -12.59
CA ALA A 134 -9.68 10.14 -12.56
C ALA A 134 -9.41 8.71 -12.07
N ALA A 135 -10.16 8.26 -11.08
CA ALA A 135 -9.97 6.98 -10.43
C ALA A 135 -11.33 6.32 -10.17
N PHE A 136 -11.27 5.04 -9.83
CA PHE A 136 -12.39 4.30 -9.28
C PHE A 136 -12.12 3.98 -7.82
N ALA A 137 -13.15 3.94 -7.01
CA ALA A 137 -13.02 3.75 -5.58
C ALA A 137 -14.06 2.78 -5.03
N TYR A 138 -13.64 1.97 -4.06
CA TYR A 138 -14.57 1.34 -3.13
C TYR A 138 -14.77 2.28 -1.94
N ASN A 139 -16.01 2.65 -1.66
CA ASN A 139 -16.42 3.52 -0.56
C ASN A 139 -15.70 4.88 -0.58
N GLY A 140 -15.39 5.39 -1.79
CA GLY A 140 -14.72 6.68 -1.98
C GLY A 140 -13.20 6.68 -1.69
N LEU A 141 -12.60 5.50 -1.50
CA LEU A 141 -11.20 5.33 -1.13
C LEU A 141 -10.42 4.55 -2.20
N VAL A 142 -9.14 4.89 -2.33
CA VAL A 142 -8.17 4.19 -3.18
C VAL A 142 -6.87 3.96 -2.41
N PRO A 143 -6.49 2.72 -2.09
CA PRO A 143 -7.27 1.48 -2.16
C PRO A 143 -8.60 1.55 -1.43
N GLY A 144 -9.49 0.62 -1.77
CA GLY A 144 -10.69 0.37 -0.98
C GLY A 144 -10.37 -0.03 0.47
N PRO A 145 -11.33 0.13 1.40
CA PRO A 145 -11.17 -0.26 2.80
C PRO A 145 -10.67 -1.70 2.99
N GLU A 146 -9.87 -1.94 4.02
CA GLU A 146 -9.43 -3.27 4.43
C GLU A 146 -10.61 -4.07 4.99
N ILE A 147 -10.93 -5.20 4.36
CA ILE A 147 -11.84 -6.19 4.92
C ILE A 147 -11.05 -7.07 5.87
N ARG A 148 -11.42 -7.12 7.15
CA ARG A 148 -10.79 -8.02 8.13
C ARG A 148 -11.81 -8.84 8.90
N VAL A 149 -11.68 -10.16 8.79
CA VAL A 149 -12.60 -11.14 9.38
C VAL A 149 -11.82 -12.28 10.02
N THR A 150 -12.51 -13.19 10.70
CA THR A 150 -11.94 -14.44 11.23
C THR A 150 -12.41 -15.63 10.40
N GLU A 151 -11.53 -16.60 10.21
CA GLU A 151 -11.84 -17.89 9.62
C GLU A 151 -13.11 -18.50 10.26
N GLY A 152 -14.06 -18.87 9.40
CA GLY A 152 -15.37 -19.40 9.77
C GLY A 152 -16.46 -18.35 9.99
N ASP A 153 -16.18 -17.06 9.87
CA ASP A 153 -17.23 -16.02 9.90
C ASP A 153 -18.19 -16.18 8.71
N SER A 154 -19.50 -16.04 8.95
CA SER A 154 -20.50 -15.89 7.90
C SER A 154 -20.48 -14.46 7.37
N LEU A 155 -20.30 -14.28 6.05
CA LEU A 155 -20.11 -12.98 5.42
C LEU A 155 -21.20 -12.73 4.37
N ARG A 156 -21.67 -11.49 4.33
CA ARG A 156 -22.50 -10.94 3.26
C ARG A 156 -21.92 -9.61 2.80
N PHE A 157 -21.64 -9.47 1.51
CA PHE A 157 -21.21 -8.22 0.89
C PHE A 157 -22.31 -7.73 -0.03
N ILE A 158 -22.87 -6.57 0.27
CA ILE A 158 -23.84 -5.88 -0.59
C ILE A 158 -23.06 -4.83 -1.37
N VAL A 159 -23.01 -5.02 -2.69
CA VAL A 159 -22.18 -4.22 -3.59
C VAL A 159 -23.09 -3.35 -4.45
N HIS A 160 -22.98 -2.04 -4.28
CA HIS A 160 -23.65 -1.02 -5.08
C HIS A 160 -22.71 -0.53 -6.17
N ASN A 161 -23.16 -0.55 -7.42
CA ASN A 161 -22.41 0.06 -8.51
C ASN A 161 -22.99 1.43 -8.85
N GLU A 162 -22.33 2.50 -8.39
CA GLU A 162 -22.72 3.89 -8.69
C GLU A 162 -21.90 4.49 -9.85
N MET A 163 -21.03 3.70 -10.48
CA MET A 163 -20.24 4.12 -11.64
C MET A 163 -21.08 4.13 -12.92
N ASN A 164 -20.54 4.72 -13.99
CA ASN A 164 -21.13 4.62 -15.32
C ASN A 164 -20.80 3.32 -16.10
N GLN A 165 -19.96 2.45 -15.53
CA GLN A 165 -19.55 1.18 -16.15
C GLN A 165 -20.04 -0.02 -15.33
N SER A 166 -20.26 -1.15 -16.00
CA SER A 166 -20.48 -2.42 -15.30
C SER A 166 -19.24 -2.85 -14.53
N THR A 167 -19.42 -3.62 -13.46
CA THR A 167 -18.32 -4.15 -12.64
C THR A 167 -18.65 -5.51 -12.03
N SER A 168 -17.75 -6.03 -11.20
CA SER A 168 -17.91 -7.16 -10.29
C SER A 168 -16.78 -7.15 -9.27
N ILE A 169 -16.87 -7.91 -8.17
CA ILE A 169 -15.77 -8.06 -7.22
C ILE A 169 -15.31 -9.52 -7.21
N HIS A 170 -14.03 -9.75 -7.47
CA HIS A 170 -13.35 -11.02 -7.24
C HIS A 170 -12.57 -11.00 -5.92
N TRP A 171 -12.62 -12.11 -5.19
CA TRP A 171 -12.01 -12.29 -3.87
C TRP A 171 -10.67 -13.03 -4.02
N HIS A 172 -9.64 -12.31 -4.47
CA HIS A 172 -8.35 -12.88 -4.86
C HIS A 172 -7.68 -13.68 -3.74
N GLY A 173 -7.62 -15.00 -3.92
CA GLY A 173 -6.99 -15.93 -2.99
C GLY A 173 -7.92 -16.49 -1.93
N VAL A 174 -9.19 -16.06 -1.89
CA VAL A 174 -10.21 -16.61 -0.99
C VAL A 174 -10.91 -17.80 -1.66
N ASP A 175 -10.97 -18.94 -0.96
CA ASP A 175 -11.57 -20.19 -1.47
C ASP A 175 -13.12 -20.15 -1.45
N VAL A 176 -13.70 -19.19 -2.15
CA VAL A 176 -15.16 -18.99 -2.22
C VAL A 176 -15.83 -20.06 -3.11
N PRO A 177 -17.12 -20.37 -2.89
CA PRO A 177 -17.90 -21.16 -3.84
C PRO A 177 -17.87 -20.52 -5.24
N ASN A 178 -17.88 -21.33 -6.30
CA ASN A 178 -17.74 -20.82 -7.67
C ASN A 178 -18.75 -19.71 -8.02
N SER A 179 -20.00 -19.79 -7.54
CA SER A 179 -21.03 -18.76 -7.77
C SER A 179 -20.78 -17.42 -7.06
N GLN A 180 -19.76 -17.36 -6.19
CA GLN A 180 -19.38 -16.17 -5.41
C GLN A 180 -18.03 -15.59 -5.89
N ASP A 181 -17.45 -16.16 -6.95
CA ASP A 181 -16.08 -15.88 -7.40
C ASP A 181 -15.91 -14.52 -8.09
N GLY A 182 -16.98 -13.90 -8.59
CA GLY A 182 -16.87 -12.52 -9.06
C GLY A 182 -16.56 -12.33 -10.54
N VAL A 183 -16.60 -13.36 -11.38
CA VAL A 183 -16.14 -13.31 -12.79
C VAL A 183 -17.34 -13.24 -13.74
N PRO A 184 -17.65 -12.08 -14.34
CA PRO A 184 -18.84 -11.94 -15.17
C PRO A 184 -18.80 -12.81 -16.42
N PHE A 185 -19.98 -13.26 -16.84
CA PHE A 185 -20.19 -14.19 -17.96
C PHE A 185 -19.59 -15.59 -17.77
N VAL A 186 -18.99 -15.86 -16.60
CA VAL A 186 -18.46 -17.17 -16.22
C VAL A 186 -19.14 -17.67 -14.95
N THR A 187 -19.02 -16.93 -13.85
CA THR A 187 -19.55 -17.33 -12.54
C THR A 187 -20.76 -16.52 -12.08
N GLN A 188 -20.97 -15.34 -12.67
CA GLN A 188 -22.13 -14.49 -12.42
C GLN A 188 -22.46 -13.55 -13.61
N PRO A 189 -23.60 -12.87 -13.61
CA PRO A 189 -23.83 -11.67 -14.43
C PRO A 189 -22.97 -10.48 -13.99
N VAL A 190 -22.81 -9.49 -14.87
CA VAL A 190 -22.22 -8.20 -14.50
C VAL A 190 -23.09 -7.47 -13.47
N ILE A 191 -22.46 -6.63 -12.63
CA ILE A 191 -23.16 -5.64 -11.82
C ILE A 191 -23.29 -4.37 -12.68
N GLU A 192 -24.46 -4.18 -13.29
CA GLU A 192 -24.73 -3.03 -14.16
C GLU A 192 -24.69 -1.68 -13.40
N PRO A 193 -24.49 -0.54 -14.08
CA PRO A 193 -24.64 0.78 -13.49
C PRO A 193 -25.98 0.95 -12.76
N GLY A 194 -25.94 1.41 -11.52
CA GLY A 194 -27.10 1.58 -10.64
C GLY A 194 -27.64 0.27 -10.03
N ALA A 195 -27.08 -0.89 -10.39
CA ALA A 195 -27.49 -2.17 -9.84
C ALA A 195 -26.80 -2.46 -8.49
N THR A 196 -27.37 -3.41 -7.76
CA THR A 196 -26.81 -3.97 -6.55
C THR A 196 -26.67 -5.49 -6.71
N PHE A 197 -25.57 -6.04 -6.19
CA PHE A 197 -25.33 -7.48 -6.17
C PHE A 197 -24.90 -7.91 -4.77
N THR A 198 -25.26 -9.12 -4.36
CA THR A 198 -24.92 -9.64 -3.05
C THR A 198 -24.05 -10.89 -3.18
N TYR A 199 -22.90 -10.88 -2.50
CA TYR A 199 -22.06 -12.04 -2.29
C TYR A 199 -22.27 -12.60 -0.89
N GLU A 200 -22.37 -13.92 -0.76
CA GLU A 200 -22.49 -14.60 0.53
C GLU A 200 -21.62 -15.85 0.58
N PHE A 201 -20.76 -15.94 1.59
CA PHE A 201 -19.92 -17.12 1.83
C PHE A 201 -19.42 -17.14 3.28
N VAL A 202 -18.85 -18.28 3.68
CA VAL A 202 -18.15 -18.42 4.96
C VAL A 202 -16.66 -18.23 4.71
N ALA A 203 -15.98 -17.42 5.53
CA ALA A 203 -14.54 -17.17 5.42
C ALA A 203 -13.74 -18.49 5.53
N PRO A 204 -13.12 -18.99 4.46
CA PRO A 204 -12.63 -20.37 4.44
C PRO A 204 -11.15 -20.47 4.85
N ASN A 205 -10.25 -19.85 4.10
CA ASN A 205 -8.80 -19.99 4.24
C ASN A 205 -8.17 -18.72 4.86
N PRO A 206 -7.51 -18.82 6.04
CA PRO A 206 -6.84 -17.66 6.65
C PRO A 206 -5.62 -17.22 5.86
N GLY A 207 -5.29 -15.92 5.92
CA GLY A 207 -4.15 -15.34 5.23
C GLY A 207 -4.35 -13.90 4.77
N SER A 208 -3.35 -13.40 4.05
CA SER A 208 -3.37 -12.12 3.33
C SER A 208 -3.90 -12.32 1.91
N HIS A 209 -5.13 -11.88 1.69
CA HIS A 209 -5.83 -11.91 0.41
C HIS A 209 -6.10 -10.48 -0.06
N MET A 210 -6.68 -10.37 -1.26
CA MET A 210 -7.08 -9.09 -1.83
C MET A 210 -8.52 -9.22 -2.36
N TYR A 211 -9.12 -8.08 -2.72
CA TYR A 211 -10.34 -8.06 -3.50
C TYR A 211 -10.23 -6.95 -4.53
N HIS A 212 -10.69 -7.22 -5.75
CA HIS A 212 -10.56 -6.25 -6.84
C HIS A 212 -11.62 -6.47 -7.91
N ALA A 213 -11.78 -5.48 -8.79
CA ALA A 213 -12.71 -5.58 -9.90
C ALA A 213 -12.36 -6.75 -10.84
N HIS A 214 -13.37 -7.46 -11.36
CA HIS A 214 -13.15 -8.53 -12.35
C HIS A 214 -13.92 -8.32 -13.67
N HIS A 215 -14.32 -7.08 -13.93
CA HIS A 215 -14.82 -6.62 -15.23
C HIS A 215 -14.07 -5.36 -15.63
N ASN A 216 -13.71 -5.22 -16.91
CA ASN A 216 -12.82 -4.15 -17.38
C ASN A 216 -11.55 -3.99 -16.52
N SER A 217 -11.00 -5.10 -16.01
CA SER A 217 -10.01 -5.10 -14.93
C SER A 217 -8.70 -4.37 -15.26
N LEU A 218 -8.30 -4.35 -16.55
CA LEU A 218 -7.12 -3.58 -16.98
C LEU A 218 -7.28 -2.09 -16.66
N GLU A 219 -8.51 -1.58 -16.68
CA GLU A 219 -8.85 -0.21 -16.32
C GLU A 219 -9.22 -0.09 -14.83
N GLN A 220 -10.19 -0.90 -14.38
CA GLN A 220 -10.81 -0.73 -13.06
C GLN A 220 -9.89 -1.09 -11.89
N VAL A 221 -9.10 -2.17 -11.98
CA VAL A 221 -8.23 -2.62 -10.87
C VAL A 221 -7.16 -1.57 -10.63
N VAL A 222 -6.32 -1.33 -11.64
CA VAL A 222 -5.19 -0.41 -11.53
C VAL A 222 -5.62 1.06 -11.48
N GLY A 223 -6.89 1.35 -11.81
CA GLY A 223 -7.57 2.63 -11.60
C GLY A 223 -8.15 2.82 -10.19
N GLY A 224 -8.14 1.80 -9.33
CA GLY A 224 -8.39 1.92 -7.89
C GLY A 224 -9.45 0.99 -7.29
N LEU A 225 -10.18 0.18 -8.09
CA LEU A 225 -11.07 -0.87 -7.56
C LEU A 225 -10.29 -2.11 -7.12
N LEU A 226 -9.54 -1.93 -6.04
CA LEU A 226 -8.68 -2.92 -5.40
C LEU A 226 -8.67 -2.67 -3.88
N GLY A 227 -8.29 -3.67 -3.08
CA GLY A 227 -8.24 -3.54 -1.63
C GLY A 227 -7.77 -4.81 -0.93
N ALA A 228 -7.43 -4.67 0.35
CA ALA A 228 -6.95 -5.77 1.18
C ALA A 228 -8.09 -6.59 1.77
N PHE A 229 -7.94 -7.91 1.77
CA PHE A 229 -8.84 -8.84 2.48
C PHE A 229 -8.02 -9.74 3.40
N ILE A 230 -8.07 -9.48 4.70
CA ILE A 230 -7.37 -10.28 5.71
C ILE A 230 -8.32 -11.23 6.41
N ILE A 231 -8.04 -12.53 6.33
CA ILE A 231 -8.75 -13.56 7.09
C ILE A 231 -7.83 -14.03 8.22
N GLU A 232 -8.13 -13.64 9.44
CA GLU A 232 -7.42 -14.09 10.64
C GLU A 232 -7.70 -15.58 10.89
N PRO A 233 -6.69 -16.41 11.18
CA PRO A 233 -6.94 -17.80 11.54
C PRO A 233 -7.69 -17.89 12.86
N LYS A 234 -8.61 -18.85 12.94
CA LYS A 234 -9.32 -19.15 14.18
C LYS A 234 -8.38 -19.75 15.22
N ASP A 235 -7.44 -20.58 14.77
CA ASP A 235 -6.36 -21.12 15.59
C ASP A 235 -5.10 -20.24 15.48
N LYS A 236 -4.86 -19.43 16.52
CA LYS A 236 -3.72 -18.49 16.56
C LYS A 236 -2.42 -19.09 17.10
N ARG A 237 -2.33 -20.40 17.35
CA ARG A 237 -1.12 -21.02 17.92
C ARG A 237 0.14 -20.80 17.08
N ASN A 238 -0.03 -20.70 15.76
CA ASN A 238 1.06 -20.49 14.81
C ASN A 238 1.17 -19.03 14.32
N GLU A 239 0.29 -18.13 14.78
CA GLU A 239 0.39 -16.72 14.39
C GLU A 239 1.62 -16.07 15.04
N PRO A 240 2.41 -15.30 14.26
CA PRO A 240 3.50 -14.53 14.82
C PRO A 240 2.94 -13.47 15.77
N VAL A 241 3.53 -13.38 16.96
CA VAL A 241 3.26 -12.26 17.87
C VAL A 241 4.00 -11.03 17.31
N VAL A 242 3.26 -9.96 17.06
CA VAL A 242 3.78 -8.69 16.53
C VAL A 242 3.19 -7.52 17.31
N ASP A 243 3.94 -6.42 17.35
CA ASP A 243 3.61 -5.20 18.05
C ASP A 243 2.90 -4.18 17.13
N GLY A 244 3.12 -4.30 15.81
CA GLY A 244 2.47 -3.50 14.78
C GLY A 244 2.24 -4.28 13.49
N GLU A 245 1.25 -3.87 12.71
CA GLU A 245 0.93 -4.46 11.42
C GLU A 245 0.61 -3.37 10.39
N PHE A 246 1.19 -3.49 9.20
CA PHE A 246 1.06 -2.55 8.09
C PHE A 246 0.68 -3.29 6.81
N THR A 247 -0.39 -2.85 6.15
CA THR A 247 -0.78 -3.37 4.84
C THR A 247 -0.26 -2.43 3.76
N MET A 248 0.54 -2.95 2.84
CA MET A 248 1.23 -2.20 1.79
C MET A 248 0.77 -2.69 0.41
N ILE A 249 -0.15 -1.96 -0.21
CA ILE A 249 -0.68 -2.22 -1.54
C ILE A 249 0.10 -1.39 -2.56
N LEU A 250 0.70 -2.06 -3.53
CA LEU A 250 1.51 -1.50 -4.61
C LEU A 250 0.69 -1.43 -5.90
N ASN A 251 0.80 -0.33 -6.62
CA ASN A 251 0.15 -0.11 -7.92
C ASN A 251 1.00 0.85 -8.79
N ASP A 252 0.94 0.75 -10.11
CA ASP A 252 1.93 1.32 -11.04
C ASP A 252 1.38 1.76 -12.42
N SER A 253 0.06 1.89 -12.58
CA SER A 253 -0.58 2.24 -13.86
C SER A 253 -1.15 3.67 -13.86
N PHE A 254 -2.47 3.85 -14.05
CA PHE A 254 -3.12 5.15 -14.25
C PHE A 254 -2.89 6.14 -13.11
N LEU A 255 -2.74 5.65 -11.87
CA LEU A 255 -2.48 6.46 -10.68
C LEU A 255 -0.98 6.74 -10.47
N GLY A 256 -0.13 6.25 -11.37
CA GLY A 256 1.32 6.25 -11.22
C GLY A 256 1.80 5.19 -10.23
N PHE A 257 3.08 5.30 -9.83
CA PHE A 257 3.67 4.42 -8.83
C PHE A 257 3.20 4.83 -7.44
N THR A 258 2.46 3.97 -6.75
CA THR A 258 1.85 4.30 -5.46
C THR A 258 2.03 3.20 -4.44
N ILE A 259 2.10 3.62 -3.18
CA ILE A 259 1.87 2.79 -1.99
C ILE A 259 0.56 3.27 -1.39
N ASN A 260 -0.41 2.37 -1.23
CA ASN A 260 -1.74 2.68 -0.72
C ASN A 260 -2.34 3.93 -1.41
N GLY A 261 -2.23 3.99 -2.74
CA GLY A 261 -2.84 5.05 -3.55
C GLY A 261 -2.13 6.40 -3.48
N LYS A 262 -1.02 6.53 -2.74
CA LYS A 262 -0.20 7.75 -2.70
C LYS A 262 1.21 7.51 -3.24
N SER A 263 1.74 8.54 -3.88
CA SER A 263 3.14 8.67 -4.29
C SER A 263 3.86 9.54 -3.27
N PHE A 264 5.14 9.28 -3.00
CA PHE A 264 5.96 10.20 -2.20
C PHE A 264 5.91 11.62 -2.81
N PRO A 265 5.69 12.70 -2.04
CA PRO A 265 5.79 12.82 -0.59
C PRO A 265 4.48 12.60 0.20
N TYR A 266 3.41 12.09 -0.41
CA TYR A 266 2.12 11.85 0.26
C TYR A 266 1.98 10.49 0.94
N THR A 267 2.97 9.60 0.83
CA THR A 267 3.06 8.40 1.66
C THR A 267 3.22 8.77 3.14
N GLN A 268 2.90 7.83 4.04
CA GLN A 268 3.13 7.97 5.48
C GLN A 268 4.27 7.05 5.92
N PRO A 269 5.02 7.38 6.98
CA PRO A 269 6.06 6.50 7.51
C PRO A 269 5.45 5.27 8.19
N LEU A 270 6.15 4.13 8.13
CA LEU A 270 5.94 3.06 9.11
C LEU A 270 6.62 3.48 10.41
N THR A 271 6.04 3.12 11.56
CA THR A 271 6.59 3.47 12.87
C THR A 271 6.74 2.24 13.76
N ALA A 272 7.83 2.19 14.52
CA ALA A 272 8.09 1.16 15.51
C ALA A 272 9.02 1.72 16.61
N LYS A 273 9.20 0.95 17.68
CA LYS A 273 10.23 1.19 18.70
C LYS A 273 11.30 0.10 18.67
N VAL A 274 12.49 0.42 19.16
CA VAL A 274 13.55 -0.59 19.30
C VAL A 274 13.03 -1.79 20.11
N GLY A 275 13.23 -2.98 19.55
CA GLY A 275 12.79 -4.26 20.12
C GLY A 275 11.40 -4.72 19.66
N GLU A 276 10.60 -3.87 19.02
CA GLU A 276 9.30 -4.26 18.46
C GLU A 276 9.47 -5.12 17.20
N ARG A 277 8.50 -6.01 16.98
CA ARG A 277 8.36 -6.76 15.74
C ARG A 277 7.14 -6.26 15.00
N ILE A 278 7.33 -5.79 13.77
CA ILE A 278 6.23 -5.36 12.90
C ILE A 278 6.00 -6.38 11.78
N ARG A 279 4.74 -6.61 11.43
CA ARG A 279 4.34 -7.36 10.23
C ARG A 279 4.06 -6.38 9.09
N ILE A 280 4.62 -6.63 7.93
CA ILE A 280 4.27 -5.92 6.70
C ILE A 280 3.63 -6.93 5.75
N ARG A 281 2.42 -6.63 5.28
CA ARG A 281 1.69 -7.43 4.30
C ARG A 281 1.76 -6.73 2.95
N TYR A 282 2.58 -7.26 2.06
CA TYR A 282 2.69 -6.78 0.70
C TYR A 282 1.58 -7.34 -0.17
N MET A 283 1.05 -6.48 -1.03
CA MET A 283 0.02 -6.79 -2.01
C MET A 283 0.36 -6.03 -3.28
N ASN A 284 0.55 -6.72 -4.41
CA ASN A 284 0.80 -6.04 -5.67
C ASN A 284 -0.43 -6.17 -6.58
N GLU A 285 -1.15 -5.05 -6.72
CA GLU A 285 -2.34 -4.89 -7.57
C GLU A 285 -2.00 -4.16 -8.88
N GLY A 286 -0.71 -3.94 -9.12
CA GLY A 286 -0.17 -3.34 -10.32
C GLY A 286 0.09 -4.33 -11.46
N LEU A 287 0.81 -3.88 -12.47
CA LEU A 287 1.14 -4.60 -13.70
C LEU A 287 2.63 -4.99 -13.78
N MET A 288 3.49 -4.38 -12.97
CA MET A 288 4.92 -4.67 -12.91
C MET A 288 5.33 -5.35 -11.60
N ILE A 289 6.50 -5.97 -11.62
CA ILE A 289 7.15 -6.45 -10.39
C ILE A 289 7.72 -5.25 -9.64
N HIS A 290 7.57 -5.24 -8.31
CA HIS A 290 8.14 -4.23 -7.43
C HIS A 290 9.11 -4.86 -6.42
N PRO A 291 10.44 -4.67 -6.57
CA PRO A 291 11.44 -5.10 -5.58
C PRO A 291 11.45 -4.16 -4.37
N MET A 292 10.71 -4.49 -3.32
CA MET A 292 10.63 -3.63 -2.13
C MET A 292 11.84 -3.85 -1.21
N HIS A 293 12.68 -2.82 -1.10
CA HIS A 293 13.94 -2.80 -0.35
C HIS A 293 13.83 -1.98 0.93
N LEU A 294 14.12 -2.61 2.06
CA LEU A 294 14.22 -1.95 3.37
C LEU A 294 15.68 -1.76 3.76
N HIS A 295 16.06 -0.52 4.11
CA HIS A 295 17.39 -0.20 4.60
C HIS A 295 17.59 -0.64 6.05
N GLY A 296 18.85 -0.88 6.44
CA GLY A 296 19.27 -1.09 7.83
C GLY A 296 18.99 -2.47 8.44
N MET A 297 17.93 -3.16 8.03
CA MET A 297 17.54 -4.46 8.60
C MET A 297 16.90 -5.38 7.58
N PRO A 298 17.08 -6.71 7.74
CA PRO A 298 16.46 -7.67 6.84
C PRO A 298 14.98 -7.88 7.19
N GLN A 299 14.21 -8.19 6.16
CA GLN A 299 12.84 -8.65 6.22
C GLN A 299 12.84 -10.18 6.29
N ARG A 300 12.14 -10.76 7.27
CA ARG A 300 11.93 -12.21 7.33
C ARG A 300 10.64 -12.57 6.63
N VAL A 301 10.71 -13.16 5.44
CA VAL A 301 9.54 -13.64 4.69
C VAL A 301 8.96 -14.86 5.39
N ILE A 302 7.68 -14.78 5.79
CA ILE A 302 7.00 -15.83 6.55
C ILE A 302 5.84 -16.46 5.80
N ALA A 303 5.19 -15.73 4.89
CA ALA A 303 4.08 -16.26 4.10
C ALA A 303 4.15 -15.77 2.65
N LYS A 304 3.56 -16.57 1.75
CA LYS A 304 3.31 -16.23 0.36
C LYS A 304 1.85 -16.54 0.03
N ASP A 305 1.16 -15.58 -0.58
CA ASP A 305 -0.23 -15.68 -1.03
C ASP A 305 -1.21 -16.15 0.07
N GLY A 306 -0.93 -15.75 1.32
CA GLY A 306 -1.70 -16.13 2.51
C GLY A 306 -1.24 -17.40 3.21
N TYR A 307 -0.36 -18.21 2.61
CA TYR A 307 0.12 -19.47 3.17
C TYR A 307 1.48 -19.33 3.84
N TYR A 308 1.61 -19.83 5.07
CA TYR A 308 2.90 -19.85 5.76
C TYR A 308 3.93 -20.71 5.04
N LEU A 309 5.14 -20.18 4.90
CA LEU A 309 6.27 -20.88 4.30
C LEU A 309 6.76 -21.97 5.25
N PRO A 310 7.04 -23.19 4.75
CA PRO A 310 7.66 -24.24 5.56
C PRO A 310 9.08 -23.86 6.03
N ALA A 311 9.76 -22.99 5.28
CA ALA A 311 11.07 -22.45 5.61
C ALA A 311 11.10 -20.93 5.36
N PRO A 312 10.81 -20.11 6.38
CA PRO A 312 11.01 -18.66 6.33
C PRO A 312 12.46 -18.29 6.01
N TYR A 313 12.67 -17.22 5.26
CA TYR A 313 14.00 -16.76 4.85
C TYR A 313 14.13 -15.24 4.98
N PHE A 314 15.38 -14.75 5.07
CA PHE A 314 15.67 -13.32 5.18
C PHE A 314 16.04 -12.73 3.83
N VAL A 315 15.59 -11.50 3.57
CA VAL A 315 15.95 -10.67 2.42
C VAL A 315 16.05 -9.21 2.84
N ASP A 316 16.87 -8.40 2.16
CA ASP A 316 16.75 -6.95 2.25
C ASP A 316 15.74 -6.40 1.21
N THR A 317 15.62 -7.10 0.07
CA THR A 317 14.84 -6.71 -1.10
C THR A 317 13.95 -7.88 -1.52
N LEU A 318 12.64 -7.66 -1.55
CA LEU A 318 11.66 -8.68 -1.92
C LEU A 318 10.99 -8.32 -3.25
N ASN A 319 11.16 -9.16 -4.27
CA ASN A 319 10.39 -9.06 -5.51
C ASN A 319 8.94 -9.48 -5.26
N ILE A 320 8.00 -8.58 -5.54
CA ILE A 320 6.57 -8.87 -5.46
C ILE A 320 5.97 -8.67 -6.86
N ALA A 321 5.54 -9.75 -7.51
CA ALA A 321 4.93 -9.70 -8.84
C ALA A 321 3.43 -9.39 -8.78
N PRO A 322 2.81 -8.97 -9.90
CA PRO A 322 1.35 -8.75 -9.97
C PRO A 322 0.55 -9.94 -9.43
N GLY A 323 -0.42 -9.66 -8.56
CA GLY A 323 -1.26 -10.66 -7.89
C GLY A 323 -0.62 -11.37 -6.69
N GLU A 324 0.69 -11.23 -6.48
CA GLU A 324 1.37 -11.87 -5.35
C GLU A 324 1.16 -11.09 -4.05
N ARG A 325 1.10 -11.85 -2.95
CA ARG A 325 1.18 -11.30 -1.59
C ARG A 325 2.31 -11.95 -0.84
N TYR A 326 2.96 -11.17 0.02
CA TYR A 326 3.96 -11.67 0.94
C TYR A 326 3.77 -11.04 2.31
N ASP A 327 3.93 -11.85 3.35
CA ASP A 327 4.00 -11.34 4.70
C ASP A 327 5.44 -11.44 5.18
N VAL A 328 5.95 -10.34 5.72
CA VAL A 328 7.28 -10.27 6.31
C VAL A 328 7.20 -9.81 7.76
N ILE A 329 8.16 -10.27 8.56
CA ILE A 329 8.42 -9.74 9.90
C ILE A 329 9.71 -8.95 9.87
N VAL A 330 9.65 -7.73 10.38
CA VAL A 330 10.82 -6.88 10.61
C VAL A 330 10.99 -6.70 12.11
N GLU A 331 12.21 -6.90 12.59
CA GLU A 331 12.61 -6.61 13.97
C GLU A 331 13.25 -5.24 13.99
N ALA A 332 12.67 -4.30 14.74
CA ALA A 332 13.17 -2.94 14.86
C ALA A 332 14.42 -2.93 15.75
N ARG A 333 15.61 -2.95 15.15
CA ARG A 333 16.88 -3.19 15.85
C ARG A 333 17.63 -1.93 16.27
N GLU A 334 17.44 -0.84 15.55
CA GLU A 334 18.22 0.39 15.72
C GLU A 334 17.34 1.60 15.44
N ALA A 335 17.31 2.54 16.39
CA ALA A 335 16.59 3.79 16.26
C ALA A 335 17.14 4.60 15.09
N GLY A 336 16.26 5.23 14.31
CA GLY A 336 16.64 5.97 13.12
C GLY A 336 15.54 6.05 12.07
N ILE A 337 15.89 6.64 10.94
CA ILE A 337 15.02 6.77 9.77
C ILE A 337 15.62 5.92 8.65
N TRP A 338 14.94 4.84 8.30
CA TRP A 338 15.41 3.86 7.33
C TRP A 338 14.58 3.98 6.06
N ALA A 339 15.22 4.27 4.93
CA ALA A 339 14.52 4.33 3.65
C ALA A 339 13.91 2.96 3.30
N PHE A 340 12.73 2.99 2.70
CA PHE A 340 11.99 1.80 2.33
C PHE A 340 11.23 2.04 1.02
N HIS A 341 11.68 1.41 -0.05
CA HIS A 341 11.28 1.81 -1.39
C HIS A 341 11.33 0.68 -2.42
N CYS A 342 10.66 0.87 -3.54
CA CYS A 342 10.85 0.04 -4.73
C CYS A 342 12.28 0.25 -5.27
N HIS A 343 13.00 -0.83 -5.57
CA HIS A 343 14.40 -0.79 -6.02
C HIS A 343 14.54 -0.66 -7.55
N ILE A 344 13.45 -0.37 -8.26
CA ILE A 344 13.50 0.09 -9.65
C ILE A 344 13.59 1.62 -9.62
N LEU A 345 14.75 2.19 -9.95
CA LEU A 345 15.05 3.62 -9.78
C LEU A 345 14.05 4.54 -10.48
N THR A 346 13.56 4.15 -11.66
CA THR A 346 12.55 4.90 -12.41
C THR A 346 11.18 4.94 -11.74
N HIS A 347 10.97 4.21 -10.63
CA HIS A 347 9.73 4.23 -9.84
C HIS A 347 9.84 5.10 -8.59
N VAL A 348 11.04 5.61 -8.28
CA VAL A 348 11.32 6.21 -6.96
C VAL A 348 12.07 7.54 -7.00
N GLU A 349 12.73 7.87 -8.10
CA GLU A 349 13.51 9.10 -8.19
C GLU A 349 13.49 9.71 -9.61
N THR A 350 13.40 11.04 -9.65
CA THR A 350 13.63 11.85 -10.85
C THR A 350 14.69 12.91 -10.55
N ARG A 351 15.02 13.75 -11.53
CA ARG A 351 15.86 14.95 -11.27
C ARG A 351 15.22 15.96 -10.33
N GLN A 352 13.91 15.84 -10.07
CA GLN A 352 13.14 16.72 -9.17
C GLN A 352 13.00 16.10 -7.77
N GLY A 353 13.78 15.06 -7.45
CA GLY A 353 13.75 14.36 -6.18
C GLY A 353 12.94 13.08 -6.17
N LEU A 354 12.76 12.58 -4.95
CA LEU A 354 12.00 11.37 -4.65
C LEU A 354 10.53 11.52 -5.07
N PHE A 355 9.98 10.43 -5.58
CA PHE A 355 8.56 10.30 -5.92
C PHE A 355 8.16 8.83 -5.85
N GLY A 356 6.89 8.51 -6.07
CA GLY A 356 6.43 7.15 -6.28
C GLY A 356 6.46 6.27 -5.03
N MET A 357 6.93 5.02 -5.19
CA MET A 357 6.93 4.00 -4.12
C MET A 357 8.09 4.17 -3.15
N VAL A 358 8.03 5.24 -2.36
CA VAL A 358 9.02 5.57 -1.33
C VAL A 358 8.30 5.91 -0.04
N THR A 359 8.79 5.35 1.07
CA THR A 359 8.43 5.72 2.43
C THR A 359 9.61 5.41 3.36
N PRO A 360 9.67 5.94 4.58
CA PRO A 360 10.62 5.45 5.58
C PRO A 360 9.96 4.53 6.62
N LEU A 361 10.75 3.62 7.18
CA LEU A 361 10.50 3.04 8.50
C LEU A 361 11.21 3.92 9.54
N ILE A 362 10.45 4.51 10.45
CA ILE A 362 10.99 5.29 11.57
C ILE A 362 10.96 4.42 12.83
N ILE A 363 12.13 4.25 13.43
CA ILE A 363 12.29 3.50 14.68
C ILE A 363 12.65 4.50 15.79
N GLU A 364 11.78 4.60 16.79
CA GLU A 364 12.01 5.36 18.03
C GLU A 364 12.78 4.51 19.06
N GLU A 365 13.37 5.16 20.07
CA GLU A 365 14.07 4.51 21.19
C GLU A 365 13.17 3.58 22.04
#